data_AF-A0A9W4RWT4-F1
#
_entry.id   AF-A0A9W4RWT4-F1
#
_cell.length_a   1.000
_cell.length_b   1.000
_cell.length_c   1.000
_cell.angle_alpha   90.00
_cell.angle_beta   90.00
_cell.angle_gamma   90.00
#
_symmetry.space_group_name_H-M   'P 1'
#
loop_
_entity.id
_entity.type
_entity.pdbx_description
1 polymer ?
#
loop_
_entity_poly.entity_id
_entity_poly.type
_entity_poly.pdbx_seq_one_letter_code
_entity_poly.pdbx_strand_id
1 'polypeptide(L)'
;MTEPRNLGSNFGTLGTREEDWPDVDGDLDSEEGAEAMRRADAALHATIERSIRQRNAQSAHGGAFPKSLYIKAQNQQDRLTNEERQLLLSRGDVVGKALARPDSLTTEEMHQALLWPPPDLVLANVQRATGGQLSTPIELYAKGKDALDRGQFNTMLNDDEIALLARRFHARDYPTFSEVGMSRALARPGVAQAAKMLSSMLGLDFAVFHAALMRQVGQMYPLRQMASPFPGPSLMQPFLMPGPEVFAPQGQLGQRQQPSEIISAMTSLHEQHRLGNITDEEVAAQNSEYVAALQSSAQVPSLFSPNGFQLPWPPATSPSNDDRFGSGPWPPIARPQNPITIFANEVGVSGYEVEPGWTALSGDEKAAYRTRSETLRREAWAQHEATLAEGTSPTALSGAGPRQRPARNLAGLANRGERFPGVPARPGIITGLGVFRDEQETDWQEVLRRWEALPEEQRQGYEVRAAAANAAARAAFREGRTL
;
A
#
# COMPACT_ATOMS: atom_id res chain seq x y z
N MET A 1 45.90 50.45 10.96
CA MET A 1 44.44 50.65 11.06
C MET A 1 43.84 50.11 9.79
N THR A 2 43.33 48.89 9.85
CA THR A 2 42.79 48.15 8.71
C THR A 2 41.45 47.60 9.19
N GLU A 3 40.36 48.24 8.78
CA GLU A 3 39.02 47.72 9.01
C GLU A 3 38.66 46.68 7.95
N PRO A 4 38.09 45.52 8.34
CA PRO A 4 37.61 44.53 7.40
C PRO A 4 36.24 44.96 6.85
N ARG A 5 36.11 44.95 5.51
CA ARG A 5 34.82 45.11 4.83
C ARG A 5 33.88 43.97 5.23
N ASN A 6 32.79 44.35 5.90
CA ASN A 6 31.66 43.51 6.25
C ASN A 6 30.93 43.03 4.98
N LEU A 7 31.28 41.85 4.47
CA LEU A 7 30.46 41.08 3.52
C LEU A 7 29.39 40.30 4.30
N GLY A 8 28.57 41.03 5.06
CA GLY A 8 27.50 40.49 5.86
C GLY A 8 26.18 40.43 5.09
N SER A 9 25.80 39.22 4.67
CA SER A 9 24.41 38.73 4.68
C SER A 9 23.35 39.56 3.94
N ASN A 10 23.41 39.61 2.61
CA ASN A 10 22.29 40.05 1.75
C ASN A 10 21.57 38.88 1.05
N PHE A 11 21.78 37.63 1.49
CA PHE A 11 21.18 36.45 0.87
C PHE A 11 19.70 36.21 1.24
N GLY A 12 19.14 36.98 2.17
CA GLY A 12 17.75 36.81 2.62
C GLY A 12 16.70 37.22 1.58
N THR A 13 17.02 38.13 0.68
CA THR A 13 16.08 38.77 -0.28
C THR A 13 16.20 38.28 -1.73
N LEU A 14 17.19 37.43 -2.05
CA LEU A 14 17.34 36.86 -3.39
C LEU A 14 16.13 36.01 -3.80
N GLY A 15 15.66 36.17 -5.04
CA GLY A 15 14.50 35.48 -5.61
C GLY A 15 13.14 36.03 -5.17
N THR A 16 13.10 37.29 -4.69
CA THR A 16 11.84 37.97 -4.34
C THR A 16 11.60 39.26 -5.12
N ARG A 17 12.61 39.73 -5.86
CA ARG A 17 12.55 40.96 -6.65
C ARG A 17 12.52 40.63 -8.14
N GLU A 18 11.91 41.51 -8.93
CA GLU A 18 11.83 41.41 -10.39
C GLU A 18 13.22 41.44 -11.04
N GLU A 19 14.14 42.22 -10.45
CA GLU A 19 15.56 42.36 -10.83
C GLU A 19 16.41 41.08 -10.62
N ASP A 20 15.90 40.06 -9.94
CA ASP A 20 16.60 38.78 -9.72
C ASP A 20 16.44 37.82 -10.91
N TRP A 21 15.57 38.15 -11.88
CA TRP A 21 15.29 37.35 -13.06
C TRP A 21 15.87 38.01 -14.32
N PRO A 22 16.34 37.22 -15.29
CA PRO A 22 16.93 37.78 -16.51
C PRO A 22 15.85 38.46 -17.34
N ASP A 23 16.17 39.62 -17.90
CA ASP A 23 15.29 40.33 -18.82
C ASP A 23 15.08 39.48 -20.08
N VAL A 24 13.83 39.33 -20.51
CA VAL A 24 13.45 38.43 -21.62
C VAL A 24 14.05 38.88 -22.95
N ASP A 25 14.43 40.15 -23.06
CA ASP A 25 14.98 40.77 -24.27
C ASP A 25 16.51 41.06 -24.18
N GLY A 26 17.18 40.60 -23.13
CA GLY A 26 18.62 40.83 -22.92
C GLY A 26 19.53 39.91 -23.75
N ASP A 27 20.61 40.45 -24.30
CA ASP A 27 21.63 39.67 -25.02
C ASP A 27 22.41 38.75 -24.06
N LEU A 28 22.07 37.47 -24.08
CA LEU A 28 22.60 36.43 -23.18
C LEU A 28 24.08 36.11 -23.42
N ASP A 29 24.63 36.46 -24.59
CA ASP A 29 26.03 36.23 -24.94
C ASP A 29 26.96 37.37 -24.45
N SER A 30 26.39 38.44 -23.89
CA SER A 30 27.13 39.52 -23.26
C SER A 30 27.62 39.14 -21.86
N GLU A 31 28.69 39.80 -21.38
CA GLU A 31 29.20 39.62 -20.02
C GLU A 31 28.12 39.97 -18.97
N GLU A 32 27.26 40.93 -19.30
CA GLU A 32 26.10 41.33 -18.50
C GLU A 32 25.00 40.25 -18.49
N GLY A 33 24.75 39.59 -19.63
CA GLY A 33 23.85 38.43 -19.74
C GLY A 33 24.36 37.21 -18.94
N ALA A 34 25.66 36.94 -18.97
CA ALA A 34 26.28 35.87 -18.18
C ALA A 34 26.21 36.14 -16.67
N GLU A 35 26.28 37.40 -16.24
CA GLU A 35 26.04 37.79 -14.84
C GLU A 35 24.57 37.72 -14.44
N ALA A 36 23.66 38.10 -15.34
CA ALA A 36 22.22 37.96 -15.13
C ALA A 36 21.81 36.49 -14.94
N MET A 37 22.35 35.56 -15.74
CA MET A 37 22.10 34.13 -15.54
C MET A 37 22.64 33.62 -14.20
N ARG A 38 23.84 34.04 -13.79
CA ARG A 38 24.40 33.65 -12.48
C ARG A 38 23.54 34.15 -11.32
N ARG A 39 22.97 35.35 -11.44
CA ARG A 39 22.04 35.92 -10.46
C ARG A 39 20.71 35.16 -10.43
N ALA A 40 20.18 34.80 -11.60
CA ALA A 40 18.97 34.02 -11.74
C ALA A 40 19.09 32.61 -11.16
N ASP A 41 20.22 31.94 -11.40
CA ASP A 41 20.50 30.61 -10.84
C ASP A 41 20.61 30.67 -9.31
N ALA A 42 21.32 31.67 -8.77
CA ALA A 42 21.37 31.91 -7.33
C ALA A 42 19.99 32.24 -6.72
N ALA A 43 19.16 33.00 -7.43
CA ALA A 43 17.79 33.32 -7.03
C ALA A 43 16.87 32.10 -7.06
N LEU A 44 17.02 31.22 -8.05
CA LEU A 44 16.31 29.95 -8.15
C LEU A 44 16.70 29.02 -6.99
N HIS A 45 18.00 28.85 -6.73
CA HIS A 45 18.51 28.08 -5.60
C HIS A 45 18.01 28.62 -4.27
N ALA A 46 18.04 29.94 -4.07
CA ALA A 46 17.51 30.59 -2.87
C ALA A 46 15.99 30.38 -2.72
N THR A 47 15.24 30.39 -3.83
CA THR A 47 13.80 30.13 -3.83
C THR A 47 13.46 28.66 -3.51
N ILE A 48 14.24 27.72 -4.07
CA ILE A 48 14.14 26.29 -3.74
C ILE A 48 14.47 26.07 -2.27
N GLU A 49 15.57 26.62 -1.76
CA GLU A 49 15.91 26.53 -0.34
C GLU A 49 14.85 27.15 0.56
N ARG A 50 14.31 28.31 0.19
CA ARG A 50 13.21 28.95 0.94
C ARG A 50 11.95 28.09 0.91
N SER A 51 11.62 27.46 -0.22
CA SER A 51 10.50 26.52 -0.33
C SER A 51 10.73 25.26 0.52
N ILE A 52 11.95 24.72 0.56
CA ILE A 52 12.34 23.59 1.42
C ILE A 52 12.25 24.01 2.89
N ARG A 53 12.80 25.17 3.26
CA ARG A 53 12.72 25.70 4.63
C ARG A 53 11.28 26.02 5.03
N GLN A 54 10.44 26.51 4.12
CA GLN A 54 9.03 26.79 4.37
C GLN A 54 8.21 25.50 4.49
N ARG A 55 8.48 24.46 3.70
CA ARG A 55 7.91 23.12 3.91
C ARG A 55 8.37 22.51 5.24
N ASN A 56 9.64 22.68 5.58
CA ASN A 56 10.21 22.18 6.83
C ASN A 56 9.69 22.97 8.05
N ALA A 57 9.44 24.27 7.90
CA ALA A 57 8.86 25.13 8.94
C ALA A 57 7.33 24.94 9.07
N GLN A 58 6.62 24.66 7.98
CA GLN A 58 5.23 24.18 8.01
C GLN A 58 5.15 22.78 8.66
N SER A 59 6.18 21.95 8.50
CA SER A 59 6.31 20.67 9.20
C SER A 59 6.69 20.84 10.68
N ALA A 60 7.28 21.98 11.07
CA ALA A 60 7.67 22.25 12.46
C ALA A 60 6.50 22.64 13.39
N HIS A 61 5.31 22.93 12.84
CA HIS A 61 4.07 23.15 13.62
C HIS A 61 3.16 21.91 13.68
N GLY A 62 3.61 20.77 13.15
CA GLY A 62 2.89 19.49 13.21
C GLY A 62 3.90 18.37 13.44
N GLY A 63 4.38 18.25 14.67
CA GLY A 63 5.20 17.11 15.06
C GLY A 63 4.52 15.82 14.65
N ALA A 64 5.18 15.01 13.82
CA ALA A 64 4.68 13.71 13.43
C ALA A 64 4.27 12.95 14.70
N PHE A 65 2.99 12.63 14.82
CA PHE A 65 2.46 11.88 15.95
C PHE A 65 3.36 10.67 16.24
N PRO A 66 3.93 10.55 17.45
CA PRO A 66 4.82 9.44 17.76
C PRO A 66 4.11 8.11 17.50
N LYS A 67 4.74 7.19 16.75
CA LYS A 67 4.15 5.87 16.47
C LYS A 67 3.81 5.11 17.76
N SER A 68 4.61 5.32 18.81
CA SER A 68 4.36 4.80 20.16
C SER A 68 3.01 5.24 20.73
N LEU A 69 2.55 6.45 20.43
CA LEU A 69 1.25 6.97 20.89
C LEU A 69 0.09 6.19 20.25
N TYR A 70 0.18 5.89 18.96
CA TYR A 70 -0.85 5.06 18.29
C TYR A 70 -0.90 3.65 18.85
N ILE A 71 0.27 3.05 19.14
CA ILE A 71 0.36 1.72 19.74
C ILE A 71 -0.21 1.73 21.16
N LYS A 72 0.12 2.75 21.96
CA LYS A 72 -0.43 2.94 23.30
C LYS A 72 -1.95 3.11 23.25
N ALA A 73 -2.45 3.97 22.36
CA ALA A 73 -3.88 4.17 22.18
C ALA A 73 -4.63 2.90 21.79
N GLN A 74 -4.02 2.03 20.97
CA GLN A 74 -4.60 0.75 20.59
C GLN A 74 -4.69 -0.24 21.76
N ASN A 75 -3.65 -0.31 22.60
CA ASN A 75 -3.48 -1.39 23.58
C ASN A 75 -3.83 -0.99 25.02
N GLN A 76 -3.85 0.30 25.33
CA GLN A 76 -3.90 0.84 26.69
C GLN A 76 -4.73 2.14 26.72
N GLN A 77 -5.99 2.05 26.28
CA GLN A 77 -6.89 3.21 26.21
C GLN A 77 -7.06 3.92 27.55
N ASP A 78 -7.18 3.16 28.63
CA ASP A 78 -7.31 3.61 30.01
C ASP A 78 -6.08 4.40 30.50
N ARG A 79 -4.90 4.16 29.92
CA ARG A 79 -3.63 4.79 30.31
C ARG A 79 -3.24 6.02 29.49
N LEU A 80 -4.09 6.45 28.56
CA LEU A 80 -3.86 7.69 27.81
C LEU A 80 -4.08 8.92 28.69
N THR A 81 -3.09 9.81 28.76
CA THR A 81 -3.22 11.09 29.46
C THR A 81 -4.13 12.05 28.68
N ASN A 82 -4.57 13.13 29.33
CA ASN A 82 -5.41 14.13 28.67
C ASN A 82 -4.66 14.82 27.52
N GLU A 83 -3.37 15.10 27.69
CA GLU A 83 -2.50 15.70 26.68
C GLU A 83 -2.34 14.77 25.48
N GLU A 84 -2.14 13.47 25.72
CA GLU A 84 -2.07 12.44 24.68
C GLU A 84 -3.39 12.33 23.90
N ARG A 85 -4.54 12.40 24.59
CA ARG A 85 -5.85 12.43 23.93
C ARG A 85 -6.06 13.70 23.13
N GLN A 86 -5.69 14.87 23.66
CA GLN A 86 -5.79 16.14 22.93
C GLN A 86 -4.87 16.16 21.71
N LEU A 87 -3.69 15.55 21.82
CA LEU A 87 -2.80 15.36 20.69
C LEU A 87 -3.48 14.47 19.64
N LEU A 88 -3.98 13.29 19.98
CA LEU A 88 -4.70 12.44 19.02
C LEU A 88 -5.91 13.16 18.38
N LEU A 89 -6.65 13.97 19.14
CA LEU A 89 -7.75 14.79 18.62
C LEU A 89 -7.29 15.92 17.70
N SER A 90 -6.11 16.52 17.93
CA SER A 90 -5.57 17.61 17.11
C SER A 90 -5.27 17.17 15.67
N ARG A 91 -5.22 15.86 15.42
CA ARG A 91 -5.18 15.28 14.08
C ARG A 91 -6.41 15.67 13.22
N GLY A 92 -7.56 15.92 13.85
CA GLY A 92 -8.74 16.46 13.19
C GLY A 92 -9.47 15.49 12.25
N ASP A 93 -9.17 14.19 12.30
CA ASP A 93 -9.87 13.16 11.54
C ASP A 93 -10.50 12.09 12.46
N VAL A 94 -11.35 11.24 11.87
CA VAL A 94 -12.04 10.16 12.59
C VAL A 94 -11.06 9.16 13.23
N VAL A 95 -9.86 9.02 12.66
CA VAL A 95 -8.82 8.12 13.16
C VAL A 95 -8.26 8.66 14.48
N GLY A 96 -7.96 9.96 14.53
CA GLY A 96 -7.57 10.65 15.75
C GLY A 96 -8.65 10.58 16.83
N LYS A 97 -9.91 10.82 16.45
CA LYS A 97 -11.05 10.69 17.36
C LYS A 97 -11.22 9.26 17.90
N ALA A 98 -11.14 8.26 17.02
CA ALA A 98 -11.24 6.86 17.39
C ALA A 98 -10.16 6.49 18.42
N LEU A 99 -8.90 6.81 18.13
CA LEU A 99 -7.78 6.53 19.02
C LEU A 99 -7.78 7.37 20.30
N ALA A 100 -8.42 8.54 20.32
CA ALA A 100 -8.49 9.37 21.50
C ALA A 100 -9.65 8.98 22.43
N ARG A 101 -10.83 8.68 21.87
CA ARG A 101 -12.08 8.45 22.59
C ARG A 101 -13.01 7.55 21.75
N PRO A 102 -12.77 6.23 21.72
CA PRO A 102 -13.52 5.34 20.83
C PRO A 102 -15.02 5.30 21.15
N ASP A 103 -15.40 5.42 22.43
CA ASP A 103 -16.81 5.43 22.85
C ASP A 103 -17.58 6.70 22.42
N SER A 104 -16.88 7.71 21.91
CA SER A 104 -17.48 8.96 21.41
C SER A 104 -17.80 8.95 19.92
N LEU A 105 -17.50 7.83 19.22
CA LEU A 105 -17.77 7.69 17.80
C LEU A 105 -19.25 7.46 17.54
N THR A 106 -19.77 8.15 16.53
CA THR A 106 -21.05 7.80 15.90
C THR A 106 -20.92 6.51 15.07
N THR A 107 -22.04 5.90 14.70
CA THR A 107 -22.05 4.69 13.87
C THR A 107 -21.37 4.93 12.52
N GLU A 108 -21.60 6.08 11.89
CA GLU A 108 -20.97 6.50 10.63
C GLU A 108 -19.46 6.65 10.78
N GLU A 109 -19.01 7.32 11.85
CA GLU A 109 -17.59 7.48 12.15
C GLU A 109 -16.89 6.14 12.42
N MET A 110 -17.57 5.24 13.13
CA MET A 110 -17.09 3.88 13.38
C MET A 110 -16.90 3.11 12.06
N HIS A 111 -17.87 3.17 11.16
CA HIS A 111 -17.77 2.57 9.84
C HIS A 111 -16.60 3.15 9.03
N GLN A 112 -16.45 4.47 9.05
CA GLN A 112 -15.33 5.14 8.39
C GLN A 112 -13.97 4.70 8.94
N ALA A 113 -13.84 4.57 10.27
CA ALA A 113 -12.61 4.13 10.92
C ALA A 113 -12.29 2.64 10.65
N LEU A 114 -13.31 1.79 10.48
CA LEU A 114 -13.17 0.38 10.10
C LEU A 114 -12.95 0.17 8.59
N LEU A 115 -13.04 1.24 7.79
CA LEU A 115 -13.02 1.24 6.33
C LEU A 115 -14.20 0.46 5.73
N TRP A 116 -15.33 0.46 6.42
CA TRP A 116 -16.59 -0.10 5.95
C TRP A 116 -17.36 0.95 5.13
N PRO A 117 -18.27 0.51 4.25
CA PRO A 117 -19.27 1.41 3.66
C PRO A 117 -20.14 2.08 4.74
N PRO A 118 -20.91 3.12 4.36
CA PRO A 118 -21.97 3.68 5.19
C PRO A 118 -22.90 2.63 5.82
N PRO A 119 -23.45 2.87 7.04
CA PRO A 119 -24.20 1.86 7.79
C PRO A 119 -25.39 1.24 7.06
N ASP A 120 -26.16 2.07 6.35
CA ASP A 120 -27.28 1.67 5.51
C ASP A 120 -26.85 0.73 4.37
N LEU A 121 -25.74 1.03 3.71
CA LEU A 121 -25.18 0.18 2.65
C LEU A 121 -24.63 -1.14 3.21
N VAL A 122 -23.99 -1.11 4.38
CA VAL A 122 -23.50 -2.33 5.05
C VAL A 122 -24.68 -3.23 5.42
N LEU A 123 -25.72 -2.68 6.03
CA LEU A 123 -26.96 -3.39 6.35
C LEU A 123 -27.55 -4.06 5.09
N ALA A 124 -27.72 -3.29 4.02
CA ALA A 124 -28.26 -3.80 2.76
C ALA A 124 -27.38 -4.90 2.14
N ASN A 125 -26.06 -4.76 2.22
CA ASN A 125 -25.13 -5.76 1.69
C ASN A 125 -25.13 -7.05 2.52
N VAL A 126 -25.18 -6.95 3.85
CA VAL A 126 -25.28 -8.12 4.75
C VAL A 126 -26.59 -8.85 4.48
N GLN A 127 -27.72 -8.14 4.52
CA GLN A 127 -29.04 -8.74 4.24
C GLN A 127 -29.08 -9.39 2.87
N ARG A 128 -28.49 -8.77 1.84
CA ARG A 128 -28.41 -9.38 0.50
C ARG A 128 -27.60 -10.68 0.50
N ALA A 129 -26.40 -10.67 1.09
CA ALA A 129 -25.51 -11.84 1.10
C ALA A 129 -26.04 -13.01 1.93
N THR A 130 -26.83 -12.71 2.98
CA THR A 130 -27.36 -13.71 3.91
C THR A 130 -28.82 -14.08 3.62
N GLY A 131 -29.41 -13.58 2.52
CA GLY A 131 -30.84 -13.77 2.23
C GLY A 131 -31.77 -13.23 3.33
N GLY A 132 -31.35 -12.17 4.03
CA GLY A 132 -32.09 -11.53 5.12
C GLY A 132 -31.96 -12.23 6.48
N GLN A 133 -31.21 -13.33 6.58
CA GLN A 133 -31.06 -14.06 7.85
C GLN A 133 -30.28 -13.28 8.91
N LEU A 134 -29.30 -12.48 8.50
CA LEU A 134 -28.53 -11.60 9.38
C LEU A 134 -28.72 -10.15 8.92
N SER A 135 -28.55 -9.20 9.84
CA SER A 135 -28.70 -7.77 9.58
C SER A 135 -27.47 -6.96 9.99
N THR A 136 -26.53 -7.53 10.74
CA THR A 136 -25.37 -6.77 11.23
C THR A 136 -24.03 -7.40 10.85
N PRO A 137 -22.96 -6.59 10.72
CA PRO A 137 -21.59 -7.09 10.62
C PRO A 137 -21.20 -8.05 11.74
N ILE A 138 -21.61 -7.74 12.98
CA ILE A 138 -21.24 -8.51 14.18
C ILE A 138 -21.84 -9.92 14.09
N GLU A 139 -23.10 -10.05 13.69
CA GLU A 139 -23.74 -11.35 13.47
C GLU A 139 -23.00 -12.18 12.40
N LEU A 140 -22.60 -11.55 11.29
CA LEU A 140 -21.87 -12.25 10.24
C LEU A 140 -20.47 -12.70 10.71
N TYR A 141 -19.77 -11.86 11.49
CA TYR A 141 -18.51 -12.26 12.13
C TYR A 141 -18.70 -13.37 13.14
N ALA A 142 -19.77 -13.35 13.95
CA ALA A 142 -20.07 -14.40 14.91
C ALA A 142 -20.36 -15.74 14.22
N LYS A 143 -21.14 -15.73 13.13
CA LYS A 143 -21.34 -16.90 12.26
C LYS A 143 -20.03 -17.41 11.68
N GLY A 144 -19.18 -16.51 11.17
CA GLY A 144 -17.85 -16.81 10.67
C GLY A 144 -16.96 -17.46 11.73
N LYS A 145 -17.02 -16.98 12.97
CA LYS A 145 -16.23 -17.50 14.09
C LYS A 145 -16.70 -18.89 14.49
N ASP A 146 -18.00 -19.10 14.68
CA ASP A 146 -18.58 -20.42 14.98
C ASP A 146 -18.22 -21.43 13.87
N ALA A 147 -18.22 -20.99 12.61
CA ALA A 147 -17.81 -21.83 11.50
C ALA A 147 -16.31 -22.17 11.51
N LEU A 148 -15.44 -21.25 11.93
CA LEU A 148 -14.00 -21.52 12.12
C LEU A 148 -13.76 -22.49 13.28
N ASP A 149 -14.40 -22.25 14.43
CA ASP A 149 -14.25 -23.06 15.64
C ASP A 149 -14.68 -24.51 15.38
N ARG A 150 -15.63 -24.73 14.47
CA ARG A 150 -16.09 -26.07 14.03
C ARG A 150 -15.31 -26.66 12.85
N GLY A 151 -14.35 -25.93 12.27
CA GLY A 151 -13.63 -26.35 11.06
C GLY A 151 -14.53 -26.45 9.81
N GLN A 152 -15.66 -25.74 9.82
CA GLN A 152 -16.74 -25.80 8.83
C GLN A 152 -16.97 -24.45 8.12
N PHE A 153 -15.92 -23.60 8.06
CA PHE A 153 -15.99 -22.28 7.44
C PHE A 153 -16.59 -22.32 6.04
N ASN A 154 -16.23 -23.35 5.27
CA ASN A 154 -16.64 -23.44 3.88
C ASN A 154 -18.05 -23.96 3.63
N THR A 155 -18.62 -24.64 4.62
CA THR A 155 -19.94 -25.26 4.52
C THR A 155 -21.01 -24.42 5.21
N MET A 156 -20.64 -23.68 6.26
CA MET A 156 -21.56 -22.83 7.02
C MET A 156 -21.72 -21.43 6.42
N LEU A 157 -20.71 -20.92 5.72
CA LEU A 157 -20.80 -19.64 5.01
C LEU A 157 -20.91 -19.87 3.50
N ASN A 158 -21.79 -19.10 2.87
CA ASN A 158 -21.92 -19.10 1.40
C ASN A 158 -20.85 -18.20 0.75
N ASP A 159 -20.68 -18.29 -0.58
CA ASP A 159 -19.64 -17.53 -1.29
C ASP A 159 -19.83 -16.00 -1.19
N ASP A 160 -21.06 -15.51 -1.14
CA ASP A 160 -21.34 -14.07 -1.02
C ASP A 160 -21.01 -13.54 0.37
N GLU A 161 -21.33 -14.30 1.43
CA GLU A 161 -20.95 -14.01 2.82
C GLU A 161 -19.43 -13.94 2.98
N ILE A 162 -18.71 -14.87 2.37
CA ILE A 162 -17.25 -14.94 2.40
C ILE A 162 -16.63 -13.77 1.64
N ALA A 163 -17.12 -13.49 0.43
CA ALA A 163 -16.67 -12.34 -0.35
C ALA A 163 -16.93 -11.02 0.39
N LEU A 164 -18.07 -10.91 1.07
CA LEU A 164 -18.43 -9.72 1.83
C LEU A 164 -17.50 -9.51 3.03
N LEU A 165 -17.17 -10.58 3.78
CA LEU A 165 -16.20 -10.52 4.89
C LEU A 165 -14.80 -10.13 4.38
N ALA A 166 -14.32 -10.77 3.32
CA ALA A 166 -12.99 -10.52 2.75
C ALA A 166 -12.86 -9.08 2.18
N ARG A 167 -13.96 -8.51 1.68
CA ARG A 167 -14.00 -7.14 1.14
C ARG A 167 -14.48 -6.11 2.15
N ARG A 168 -14.51 -6.43 3.45
CA ARG A 168 -14.91 -5.53 4.54
C ARG A 168 -16.28 -4.86 4.29
N PHE A 169 -17.26 -5.66 3.89
CA PHE A 169 -18.64 -5.27 3.61
C PHE A 169 -18.88 -4.42 2.37
N HIS A 170 -17.85 -4.20 1.55
CA HIS A 170 -18.04 -3.63 0.21
C HIS A 170 -18.65 -4.69 -0.72
N ALA A 171 -19.67 -4.31 -1.47
CA ALA A 171 -20.29 -5.18 -2.46
C ALA A 171 -19.28 -5.60 -3.54
N ARG A 172 -19.50 -6.77 -4.15
CA ARG A 172 -18.62 -7.33 -5.19
C ARG A 172 -18.44 -6.38 -6.38
N ASP A 173 -19.52 -5.72 -6.78
CA ASP A 173 -19.56 -4.81 -7.93
C ASP A 173 -19.36 -3.35 -7.53
N TYR A 174 -18.91 -3.08 -6.30
CA TYR A 174 -18.70 -1.71 -5.84
C TYR A 174 -17.54 -1.08 -6.64
N PRO A 175 -17.81 -0.10 -7.53
CA PRO A 175 -16.86 0.34 -8.55
C PRO A 175 -15.64 1.06 -7.96
N THR A 176 -15.77 1.59 -6.75
CA THR A 176 -14.70 2.30 -6.04
C THR A 176 -13.93 1.41 -5.07
N PHE A 177 -14.32 0.14 -4.88
CA PHE A 177 -13.54 -0.76 -4.04
C PHE A 177 -12.24 -1.15 -4.75
N SER A 178 -11.12 -0.90 -4.10
CA SER A 178 -9.80 -1.28 -4.58
C SER A 178 -9.02 -1.90 -3.42
N GLU A 179 -8.54 -3.14 -3.59
CA GLU A 179 -7.66 -3.80 -2.61
C GLU A 179 -6.37 -3.01 -2.39
N VAL A 180 -5.82 -2.42 -3.46
CA VAL A 180 -4.68 -1.50 -3.40
C VAL A 180 -5.06 -0.23 -2.65
N GLY A 181 -6.24 0.32 -2.91
CA GLY A 181 -6.78 1.49 -2.20
C GLY A 181 -6.92 1.24 -0.69
N MET A 182 -7.43 0.07 -0.30
CA MET A 182 -7.54 -0.37 1.09
C MET A 182 -6.18 -0.54 1.76
N SER A 183 -5.22 -1.15 1.06
CA SER A 183 -3.86 -1.31 1.55
C SER A 183 -3.19 0.05 1.79
N ARG A 184 -3.37 0.99 0.86
CA ARG A 184 -2.89 2.38 1.01
C ARG A 184 -3.60 3.10 2.17
N ALA A 185 -4.90 2.89 2.35
CA ALA A 185 -5.65 3.47 3.46
C ALA A 185 -5.14 2.98 4.82
N LEU A 186 -4.91 1.67 4.97
CA LEU A 186 -4.35 1.07 6.19
C LEU A 186 -2.89 1.48 6.45
N ALA A 187 -2.12 1.78 5.40
CA ALA A 187 -0.76 2.29 5.53
C ALA A 187 -0.69 3.72 6.08
N ARG A 188 -1.80 4.46 6.10
CA ARG A 188 -1.84 5.79 6.72
C ARG A 188 -1.61 5.65 8.24
N PRO A 189 -0.76 6.50 8.85
CA PRO A 189 -0.46 6.40 10.28
C PRO A 189 -1.73 6.38 11.14
N GLY A 190 -1.81 5.44 12.08
CA GLY A 190 -2.91 5.31 13.03
C GLY A 190 -4.15 4.56 12.50
N VAL A 191 -4.34 4.42 11.18
CA VAL A 191 -5.56 3.80 10.63
C VAL A 191 -5.66 2.33 11.01
N ALA A 192 -4.57 1.57 10.82
CA ALA A 192 -4.55 0.15 11.20
C ALA A 192 -4.77 -0.06 12.71
N GLN A 193 -4.19 0.83 13.54
CA GLN A 193 -4.37 0.79 14.99
C GLN A 193 -5.82 1.09 15.39
N ALA A 194 -6.43 2.13 14.81
CA ALA A 194 -7.83 2.48 15.06
C ALA A 194 -8.76 1.34 14.65
N ALA A 195 -8.60 0.82 13.43
CA ALA A 195 -9.43 -0.27 12.92
C ALA A 195 -9.29 -1.53 13.77
N LYS A 196 -8.07 -1.89 14.19
CA LYS A 196 -7.83 -3.06 15.04
C LYS A 196 -8.46 -2.90 16.42
N MET A 197 -8.27 -1.73 17.05
CA MET A 197 -8.85 -1.43 18.36
C MET A 197 -10.38 -1.50 18.33
N LEU A 198 -11.01 -0.84 17.34
CA LEU A 198 -12.47 -0.87 17.17
C LEU A 198 -12.98 -2.29 16.86
N SER A 199 -12.25 -3.05 16.04
CA SER A 199 -12.60 -4.46 15.77
C SER A 199 -12.61 -5.28 17.06
N SER A 200 -11.62 -5.10 17.93
CA SER A 200 -11.58 -5.78 19.23
C SER A 200 -12.72 -5.33 20.16
N MET A 201 -13.06 -4.04 20.21
CA MET A 201 -14.18 -3.53 21.01
C MET A 201 -15.53 -4.11 20.57
N LEU A 202 -15.70 -4.32 19.26
CA LEU A 202 -16.90 -4.91 18.67
C LEU A 202 -16.91 -6.45 18.71
N GLY A 203 -15.86 -7.08 19.28
CA GLY A 203 -15.74 -8.54 19.32
C GLY A 203 -15.53 -9.20 17.95
N LEU A 204 -15.03 -8.45 16.96
CA LEU A 204 -14.78 -8.96 15.62
C LEU A 204 -13.48 -9.75 15.61
N ASP A 205 -13.58 -11.04 15.30
CA ASP A 205 -12.43 -11.91 15.24
C ASP A 205 -11.65 -11.72 13.93
N PHE A 206 -10.37 -11.32 14.04
CA PHE A 206 -9.51 -11.12 12.88
C PHE A 206 -9.26 -12.43 12.10
N ALA A 207 -9.35 -13.59 12.76
CA ALA A 207 -9.22 -14.88 12.11
C ALA A 207 -10.32 -15.10 11.05
N VAL A 208 -11.54 -14.62 11.31
CA VAL A 208 -12.67 -14.70 10.35
C VAL A 208 -12.37 -13.90 9.09
N PHE A 209 -11.88 -12.66 9.24
CA PHE A 209 -11.47 -11.84 8.09
C PHE A 209 -10.34 -12.52 7.29
N HIS A 210 -9.32 -13.03 7.99
CA HIS A 210 -8.19 -13.68 7.33
C HIS A 210 -8.60 -14.94 6.57
N ALA A 211 -9.43 -15.80 7.17
CA ALA A 211 -9.94 -17.01 6.52
C ALA A 211 -10.77 -16.67 5.27
N ALA A 212 -11.63 -15.65 5.36
CA ALA A 212 -12.41 -15.17 4.21
C ALA A 212 -11.49 -14.66 3.08
N LEU A 213 -10.48 -13.85 3.42
CA LEU A 213 -9.53 -13.31 2.45
C LEU A 213 -8.74 -14.43 1.76
N MET A 214 -8.21 -15.38 2.53
CA MET A 214 -7.44 -16.50 2.00
C MET A 214 -8.30 -17.39 1.07
N ARG A 215 -9.57 -17.61 1.40
CA ARG A 215 -10.48 -18.32 0.50
C ARG A 215 -10.73 -17.54 -0.78
N GLN A 216 -11.02 -16.24 -0.71
CA GLN A 216 -11.30 -15.44 -1.89
C GLN A 216 -10.09 -15.38 -2.84
N VAL A 217 -8.89 -15.20 -2.29
CA VAL A 217 -7.64 -15.25 -3.04
C VAL A 217 -7.43 -16.65 -3.63
N GLY A 218 -7.62 -17.71 -2.83
CA GLY A 218 -7.53 -19.09 -3.27
C GLY A 218 -8.48 -19.45 -4.42
N GLN A 219 -9.68 -18.86 -4.48
CA GLN A 219 -10.60 -19.02 -5.61
C GLN A 219 -10.15 -18.27 -6.89
N MET A 220 -9.32 -17.23 -6.78
CA MET A 220 -8.79 -16.51 -7.95
C MET A 220 -7.66 -17.27 -8.67
N TYR A 221 -6.90 -18.14 -7.97
CA TYR A 221 -5.77 -18.86 -8.56
C TYR A 221 -6.17 -19.91 -9.63
N PRO A 222 -7.22 -20.74 -9.45
CA PRO A 222 -7.66 -21.69 -10.48
C PRO A 222 -8.13 -21.00 -11.76
N LEU A 223 -8.81 -19.85 -11.65
CA LEU A 223 -9.31 -19.09 -12.80
C LEU A 223 -8.18 -18.44 -13.61
N ARG A 224 -7.05 -18.09 -12.97
CA ARG A 224 -5.88 -17.53 -13.66
C ARG A 224 -5.05 -18.61 -14.38
N GLN A 225 -5.11 -19.86 -13.92
CA GLN A 225 -4.42 -20.99 -14.57
C GLN A 225 -5.17 -21.51 -15.81
N MET A 226 -6.49 -21.34 -15.89
CA MET A 226 -7.26 -21.76 -17.07
C MET A 226 -7.23 -20.77 -18.25
N ALA A 227 -6.65 -19.57 -18.09
CA ALA A 227 -6.65 -18.51 -19.09
C ALA A 227 -5.33 -18.34 -19.86
N SER A 228 -4.51 -19.40 -19.98
CA SER A 228 -3.32 -19.39 -20.85
C SER A 228 -3.37 -20.53 -21.86
N PRO A 229 -3.78 -20.28 -23.12
CA PRO A 229 -3.59 -21.21 -24.22
C PRO A 229 -2.35 -20.78 -25.00
N PHE A 230 -1.17 -21.29 -24.61
CA PHE A 230 -0.03 -21.35 -25.52
C PHE A 230 0.54 -22.77 -25.50
N PRO A 231 0.67 -23.44 -26.68
CA PRO A 231 1.16 -24.80 -26.75
C PRO A 231 2.69 -24.86 -26.94
N GLY A 232 3.33 -25.72 -26.16
CA GLY A 232 4.54 -26.48 -26.54
C GLY A 232 5.81 -26.19 -25.74
N PRO A 233 6.83 -27.08 -25.80
CA PRO A 233 6.78 -28.55 -25.88
C PRO A 233 7.51 -29.23 -24.71
N SER A 234 7.15 -30.48 -24.47
CA SER A 234 7.72 -31.38 -23.47
C SER A 234 9.19 -31.74 -23.73
N LEU A 235 10.00 -31.80 -22.67
CA LEU A 235 10.97 -32.86 -22.34
C LEU A 235 11.93 -32.36 -21.25
N MET A 236 11.92 -32.96 -20.05
CA MET A 236 13.09 -33.61 -19.43
C MET A 236 12.73 -34.25 -18.08
N GLN A 237 13.43 -35.35 -17.82
CA GLN A 237 13.17 -36.48 -16.92
C GLN A 237 13.18 -36.24 -15.39
N PRO A 238 12.63 -37.18 -14.59
CA PRO A 238 12.67 -37.16 -13.12
C PRO A 238 14.00 -37.70 -12.55
N PHE A 239 14.52 -37.04 -11.51
CA PHE A 239 15.67 -37.54 -10.74
C PHE A 239 15.24 -38.56 -9.68
N LEU A 240 15.99 -39.66 -9.62
CA LEU A 240 15.89 -40.78 -8.67
C LEU A 240 16.44 -40.42 -7.28
N MET A 241 15.70 -40.81 -6.24
CA MET A 241 16.14 -40.85 -4.83
C MET A 241 17.05 -42.06 -4.55
N PRO A 242 18.09 -41.95 -3.69
CA PRO A 242 18.73 -43.10 -3.08
C PRO A 242 17.96 -43.58 -1.83
N GLY A 243 17.82 -44.90 -1.71
CA GLY A 243 17.11 -45.60 -0.64
C GLY A 243 17.83 -45.71 0.71
N PRO A 244 17.23 -46.42 1.68
CA PRO A 244 17.57 -46.33 3.10
C PRO A 244 18.63 -47.37 3.51
N GLU A 245 19.63 -46.93 4.28
CA GLU A 245 20.53 -47.84 5.01
C GLU A 245 20.00 -48.14 6.42
N VAL A 246 20.19 -49.41 6.79
CA VAL A 246 19.79 -50.06 8.03
C VAL A 246 20.90 -49.92 9.07
N PHE A 247 20.57 -49.50 10.30
CA PHE A 247 21.35 -49.83 11.50
C PHE A 247 20.43 -50.17 12.67
N ALA A 248 20.81 -51.20 13.43
CA ALA A 248 20.26 -51.62 14.72
C ALA A 248 21.40 -51.63 15.77
N PRO A 249 21.16 -51.95 17.04
CA PRO A 249 20.41 -51.21 18.06
C PRO A 249 21.31 -50.82 19.26
N GLN A 250 21.10 -49.67 19.91
CA GLN A 250 21.80 -49.35 21.16
C GLN A 250 20.99 -48.39 22.06
N GLY A 251 20.67 -48.85 23.29
CA GLY A 251 20.37 -48.01 24.46
C GLY A 251 18.91 -47.60 24.72
N GLN A 252 18.21 -48.37 25.56
CA GLN A 252 16.94 -47.98 26.20
C GLN A 252 17.19 -46.93 27.30
N LEU A 253 17.10 -45.64 26.97
CA LEU A 253 16.73 -44.55 27.89
C LEU A 253 16.46 -43.30 27.04
N GLY A 254 15.28 -43.27 26.44
CA GLY A 254 14.88 -42.24 25.49
C GLY A 254 13.57 -42.57 24.79
N GLN A 255 12.59 -43.16 25.50
CA GLN A 255 11.24 -43.19 24.95
C GLN A 255 10.71 -41.76 24.95
N ARG A 256 10.62 -41.16 23.76
CA ARG A 256 9.85 -39.94 23.51
C ARG A 256 8.41 -40.19 23.96
N GLN A 257 8.04 -39.63 25.12
CA GLN A 257 6.64 -39.54 25.53
C GLN A 257 5.90 -38.67 24.52
N GLN A 258 4.70 -39.10 24.11
CA GLN A 258 3.88 -38.32 23.18
C GLN A 258 3.39 -37.04 23.90
N PRO A 259 3.31 -35.88 23.22
CA PRO A 259 2.86 -34.63 23.84
C PRO A 259 1.50 -34.73 24.55
N SER A 260 0.60 -35.56 24.03
CA SER A 260 -0.71 -35.85 24.64
C SER A 260 -0.61 -36.56 26.00
N GLU A 261 0.39 -37.42 26.18
CA GLU A 261 0.62 -38.12 27.46
C GLU A 261 1.19 -37.17 28.51
N ILE A 262 2.07 -36.26 28.11
CA ILE A 262 2.63 -35.23 28.99
C ILE A 262 1.55 -34.23 29.43
N ILE A 263 0.67 -33.80 28.52
CA ILE A 263 -0.46 -32.91 28.85
C ILE A 263 -1.44 -33.62 29.81
N SER A 264 -1.71 -34.90 29.59
CA SER A 264 -2.56 -35.70 30.48
C SER A 264 -1.93 -35.82 31.89
N ALA A 265 -0.61 -36.05 31.96
CA ALA A 265 0.12 -36.11 33.22
C ALA A 265 0.13 -34.78 33.97
N MET A 266 0.33 -33.64 33.29
CA MET A 266 0.25 -32.30 33.90
C MET A 266 -1.16 -32.00 34.44
N THR A 267 -2.20 -32.45 33.73
CA THR A 267 -3.59 -32.28 34.18
C THR A 267 -3.89 -33.13 35.42
N SER A 268 -3.41 -34.37 35.45
CA SER A 268 -3.51 -35.25 36.62
C SER A 268 -2.75 -34.70 37.83
N LEU A 269 -1.55 -34.13 37.61
CA LEU A 269 -0.76 -33.47 38.64
C LEU A 269 -1.50 -32.28 39.25
N HIS A 270 -2.12 -31.44 38.41
CA HIS A 270 -2.90 -30.30 38.88
C HIS A 270 -4.13 -30.73 39.69
N GLU A 271 -4.79 -31.83 39.32
CA GLU A 271 -5.90 -32.36 40.11
C GLU A 271 -5.41 -32.96 41.44
N GLN A 272 -4.26 -33.63 41.48
CA GLN A 272 -3.66 -34.11 42.74
C GLN A 272 -3.28 -32.96 43.68
N HIS A 273 -2.78 -31.85 43.14
CA HIS A 273 -2.52 -30.63 43.90
C HIS A 273 -3.79 -30.02 44.48
N ARG A 274 -4.85 -29.93 43.66
CA ARG A 274 -6.16 -29.44 44.10
C ARG A 274 -6.77 -30.27 45.24
N LEU A 275 -6.48 -31.58 45.25
CA LEU A 275 -6.89 -32.51 46.30
C LEU A 275 -5.98 -32.47 47.54
N GLY A 276 -4.90 -31.67 47.53
CA GLY A 276 -3.96 -31.53 48.65
C GLY A 276 -3.03 -32.73 48.84
N ASN A 277 -2.91 -33.60 47.84
CA ASN A 277 -2.11 -34.83 47.93
C ASN A 277 -0.62 -34.61 47.65
N ILE A 278 -0.26 -33.44 47.12
CA ILE A 278 1.11 -33.05 46.75
C ILE A 278 1.32 -31.56 47.08
N THR A 279 2.56 -31.21 47.36
CA THR A 279 2.95 -29.86 47.78
C THR A 279 3.20 -28.94 46.58
N ASP A 280 3.15 -27.61 46.79
CA ASP A 280 3.45 -26.60 45.75
C ASP A 280 4.85 -26.79 45.14
N GLU A 281 5.82 -27.20 45.97
CA GLU A 281 7.21 -27.41 45.55
C GLU A 281 7.35 -28.63 44.63
N GLU A 282 6.65 -29.73 44.94
CA GLU A 282 6.61 -30.94 44.11
C GLU A 282 5.92 -30.66 42.77
N VAL A 283 4.84 -29.87 42.78
CA VAL A 283 4.15 -29.45 41.56
C VAL A 283 5.05 -28.60 40.67
N ALA A 284 5.79 -27.66 41.26
CA ALA A 284 6.72 -26.82 40.52
C ALA A 284 7.87 -27.64 39.90
N ALA A 285 8.43 -28.58 40.66
CA ALA A 285 9.50 -29.46 40.19
C ALA A 285 9.02 -30.34 39.03
N GLN A 286 7.89 -31.04 39.17
CA GLN A 286 7.38 -31.94 38.12
C GLN A 286 6.86 -31.17 36.89
N ASN A 287 6.25 -30.00 37.07
CA ASN A 287 5.89 -29.14 35.94
C ASN A 287 7.12 -28.68 35.15
N SER A 288 8.24 -28.37 35.82
CA SER A 288 9.48 -28.01 35.14
C SER A 288 10.02 -29.17 34.29
N GLU A 289 9.89 -30.40 34.77
CA GLU A 289 10.29 -31.61 34.06
C GLU A 289 9.35 -31.91 32.86
N TYR A 290 8.03 -31.78 33.03
CA TYR A 290 7.07 -31.92 31.94
C TYR A 290 7.22 -30.85 30.86
N VAL A 291 7.53 -29.61 31.24
CA VAL A 291 7.84 -28.54 30.28
C VAL A 291 9.14 -28.84 29.53
N ALA A 292 10.18 -29.33 30.22
CA ALA A 292 11.41 -29.76 29.57
C ALA A 292 11.19 -30.96 28.62
N ALA A 293 10.34 -31.92 29.01
CA ALA A 293 9.95 -33.06 28.19
C ALA A 293 9.15 -32.62 26.95
N LEU A 294 8.21 -31.67 27.10
CA LEU A 294 7.46 -31.10 25.97
C LEU A 294 8.39 -30.38 25.00
N GLN A 295 9.32 -29.56 25.50
CA GLN A 295 10.32 -28.87 24.68
C GLN A 295 11.23 -29.86 23.93
N SER A 296 11.59 -30.97 24.57
CA SER A 296 12.39 -32.03 23.96
C SER A 296 11.60 -32.87 22.94
N SER A 297 10.29 -33.06 23.17
CA SER A 297 9.39 -33.74 22.24
C SER A 297 9.05 -32.90 21.00
N ALA A 298 9.10 -31.57 21.12
CA ALA A 298 8.79 -30.60 20.06
C ALA A 298 9.93 -30.39 19.03
N GLN A 299 11.07 -31.08 19.15
CA GLN A 299 12.16 -31.05 18.15
C GLN A 299 11.91 -31.91 16.90
N VAL A 300 10.67 -31.95 16.41
CA VAL A 300 10.30 -32.38 15.05
C VAL A 300 9.51 -31.21 14.46
N PRO A 301 9.79 -30.77 13.22
CA PRO A 301 9.31 -29.49 12.72
C PRO A 301 7.80 -29.57 12.44
N SER A 302 7.01 -29.21 13.44
CA SER A 302 5.58 -28.95 13.31
C SER A 302 5.33 -27.46 13.44
N LEU A 303 4.71 -26.94 12.41
CA LEU A 303 4.27 -25.58 12.25
C LEU A 303 3.21 -25.26 13.33
N PHE A 304 3.38 -24.14 14.02
CA PHE A 304 2.44 -23.46 14.92
C PHE A 304 2.40 -23.89 16.40
N SER A 305 2.74 -22.94 17.26
CA SER A 305 2.37 -22.89 18.67
C SER A 305 1.84 -21.49 19.02
N PRO A 306 0.92 -21.34 19.99
CA PRO A 306 0.06 -20.17 20.16
C PRO A 306 0.59 -19.28 21.28
N ASN A 307 1.38 -18.27 20.95
CA ASN A 307 1.50 -17.06 21.78
C ASN A 307 2.30 -16.00 21.03
N GLY A 308 1.67 -14.84 20.83
CA GLY A 308 2.28 -13.54 20.53
C GLY A 308 3.34 -13.48 19.43
N PHE A 309 2.98 -12.91 18.28
CA PHE A 309 3.86 -12.50 17.16
C PHE A 309 5.31 -12.13 17.54
N GLN A 310 6.16 -13.13 17.71
CA GLN A 310 7.60 -13.12 17.46
C GLN A 310 7.92 -14.42 16.74
N LEU A 311 7.74 -14.35 15.44
CA LEU A 311 8.23 -15.28 14.45
C LEU A 311 9.76 -15.47 14.61
N PRO A 312 10.30 -16.68 14.86
CA PRO A 312 11.71 -16.95 14.66
C PRO A 312 11.91 -17.29 13.19
N TRP A 313 11.82 -16.28 12.33
CA TRP A 313 12.56 -16.39 11.09
C TRP A 313 14.03 -16.28 11.49
N PRO A 314 14.98 -16.98 10.84
CA PRO A 314 16.35 -16.50 10.88
C PRO A 314 16.28 -15.01 10.54
N PRO A 315 17.07 -14.12 11.16
CA PRO A 315 17.02 -12.69 10.87
C PRO A 315 17.14 -12.51 9.36
N ALA A 316 16.00 -12.35 8.68
CA ALA A 316 15.94 -12.29 7.25
C ALA A 316 16.39 -10.87 6.97
N THR A 317 17.65 -10.75 6.58
CA THR A 317 18.23 -9.49 6.15
C THR A 317 17.28 -8.94 5.09
N SER A 318 16.59 -7.86 5.44
CA SER A 318 15.68 -7.22 4.50
C SER A 318 16.44 -6.93 3.20
N PRO A 319 15.81 -7.07 2.03
CA PRO A 319 16.49 -6.80 0.77
C PRO A 319 17.12 -5.41 0.84
N SER A 320 18.40 -5.32 0.49
CA SER A 320 19.09 -4.04 0.53
C SER A 320 18.47 -3.06 -0.48
N ASN A 321 18.78 -1.77 -0.37
CA ASN A 321 18.38 -0.81 -1.39
C ASN A 321 18.94 -1.20 -2.77
N ASP A 322 20.15 -1.76 -2.81
CA ASP A 322 20.77 -2.24 -4.05
C ASP A 322 19.99 -3.41 -4.66
N ASP A 323 19.37 -4.27 -3.84
CA ASP A 323 18.52 -5.36 -4.32
C ASP A 323 17.22 -4.84 -4.95
N ARG A 324 16.68 -3.75 -4.40
CA ARG A 324 15.38 -3.16 -4.81
C ARG A 324 15.50 -2.20 -5.98
N PHE A 325 16.58 -1.43 -6.05
CA PHE A 325 16.72 -0.32 -6.98
C PHE A 325 17.90 -0.48 -7.93
N GLY A 326 18.84 -1.40 -7.66
CA GLY A 326 20.09 -1.51 -8.41
C GLY A 326 21.04 -0.34 -8.13
N SER A 327 22.14 -0.28 -8.89
CA SER A 327 23.26 0.64 -8.64
C SER A 327 23.07 2.06 -9.19
N GLY A 328 21.89 2.43 -9.69
CA GLY A 328 21.65 3.77 -10.25
C GLY A 328 20.47 3.87 -11.22
N PRO A 329 20.26 5.06 -11.82
CA PRO A 329 19.13 5.30 -12.71
C PRO A 329 19.26 4.52 -14.04
N TRP A 330 18.10 4.13 -14.56
CA TRP A 330 17.91 3.55 -15.89
C TRP A 330 17.67 4.66 -16.92
N PRO A 331 18.03 4.45 -18.21
CA PRO A 331 17.74 5.44 -19.25
C PRO A 331 16.22 5.57 -19.46
N PRO A 332 15.69 6.74 -19.88
CA PRO A 332 14.26 7.06 -19.86
C PRO A 332 13.36 6.10 -20.66
N ILE A 333 13.92 5.51 -21.72
CA ILE A 333 13.20 4.62 -22.64
C ILE A 333 13.31 3.13 -22.28
N ALA A 334 14.17 2.77 -21.32
CA ALA A 334 14.36 1.38 -20.93
C ALA A 334 13.47 0.99 -19.74
N ARG A 335 12.93 -0.23 -19.79
CA ARG A 335 12.22 -0.81 -18.65
C ARG A 335 13.23 -1.18 -17.56
N PRO A 336 13.12 -0.67 -16.32
CA PRO A 336 14.04 -1.02 -15.24
C PRO A 336 14.00 -2.51 -14.92
N GLN A 337 15.17 -3.15 -14.85
CA GLN A 337 15.34 -4.56 -14.47
C GLN A 337 16.21 -4.66 -13.21
N ASN A 338 15.62 -4.41 -12.05
CA ASN A 338 16.34 -4.54 -10.78
C ASN A 338 16.67 -6.03 -10.47
N PRO A 339 17.62 -6.32 -9.56
CA PRO A 339 18.06 -7.69 -9.27
C PRO A 339 16.91 -8.64 -8.89
N ILE A 340 15.97 -8.16 -8.08
CA ILE A 340 14.78 -8.92 -7.65
C ILE A 340 13.85 -9.24 -8.84
N THR A 341 13.68 -8.31 -9.77
CA THR A 341 12.82 -8.48 -10.96
C THR A 341 13.42 -9.51 -11.91
N ILE A 342 14.75 -9.52 -12.08
CA ILE A 342 15.44 -10.55 -12.87
C ILE A 342 15.23 -11.93 -12.24
N PHE A 343 15.43 -12.05 -10.92
CA PHE A 343 15.14 -13.28 -10.18
C PHE A 343 13.69 -13.75 -10.34
N ALA A 344 12.72 -12.84 -10.13
CA ALA A 344 11.30 -13.15 -10.24
C ALA A 344 10.93 -13.69 -11.63
N ASN A 345 11.47 -13.07 -12.68
CA ASN A 345 11.24 -13.51 -14.06
C ASN A 345 11.91 -14.87 -14.36
N GLU A 346 13.12 -15.11 -13.86
CA GLU A 346 13.85 -16.38 -14.09
C GLU A 346 13.20 -17.56 -13.38
N VAL A 347 12.69 -17.37 -12.16
CA VAL A 347 12.04 -18.43 -11.38
C VAL A 347 10.54 -18.53 -11.69
N GLY A 348 9.99 -17.59 -12.45
CA GLY A 348 8.56 -17.56 -12.80
C GLY A 348 7.64 -17.24 -11.62
N VAL A 349 8.16 -16.55 -10.60
CA VAL A 349 7.45 -16.21 -9.36
C VAL A 349 7.01 -14.75 -9.41
N SER A 350 5.81 -14.44 -8.92
CA SER A 350 5.29 -13.05 -8.88
C SER A 350 4.56 -12.75 -7.57
N GLY A 351 4.48 -11.47 -7.20
CA GLY A 351 3.76 -11.02 -6.01
C GLY A 351 4.47 -11.37 -4.69
N TYR A 352 3.73 -11.87 -3.71
CA TYR A 352 4.20 -12.08 -2.33
C TYR A 352 5.25 -13.19 -2.18
N GLU A 353 5.38 -14.07 -3.17
CA GLU A 353 6.34 -15.20 -3.14
C GLU A 353 7.76 -14.79 -3.55
N VAL A 354 7.92 -13.62 -4.17
CA VAL A 354 9.22 -13.11 -4.64
C VAL A 354 10.14 -12.78 -3.48
N GLU A 355 9.63 -12.18 -2.41
CA GLU A 355 10.45 -11.74 -1.28
C GLU A 355 11.00 -12.93 -0.46
N PRO A 356 10.19 -13.96 -0.10
CA PRO A 356 10.73 -15.19 0.49
C PRO A 356 11.78 -15.87 -0.39
N GLY A 357 11.50 -16.04 -1.70
CA GLY A 357 12.44 -16.66 -2.64
C GLY A 357 13.76 -15.88 -2.76
N TRP A 358 13.68 -14.55 -2.83
CA TRP A 358 14.86 -13.69 -2.85
C TRP A 358 15.66 -13.78 -1.55
N THR A 359 14.99 -13.75 -0.40
CA THR A 359 15.69 -13.82 0.90
C THR A 359 16.43 -15.14 1.10
N ALA A 360 15.91 -16.24 0.55
CA ALA A 360 16.50 -17.57 0.61
C ALA A 360 17.78 -17.72 -0.22
N LEU A 361 18.03 -16.84 -1.21
CA LEU A 361 19.28 -16.86 -1.97
C LEU A 361 20.48 -16.51 -1.08
N SER A 362 21.58 -17.21 -1.34
CA SER A 362 22.89 -16.90 -0.77
C SER A 362 23.40 -15.51 -1.20
N GLY A 363 24.39 -14.99 -0.47
CA GLY A 363 25.00 -13.70 -0.79
C GLY A 363 25.61 -13.67 -2.19
N ASP A 364 26.22 -14.78 -2.61
CA ASP A 364 26.87 -14.92 -3.93
C ASP A 364 25.84 -14.97 -5.06
N GLU A 365 24.72 -15.66 -4.86
CA GLU A 365 23.60 -15.67 -5.83
C GLU A 365 23.00 -14.27 -5.97
N LYS A 366 22.74 -13.58 -4.86
CA LYS A 366 22.27 -12.18 -4.88
C LYS A 366 23.27 -11.28 -5.60
N ALA A 367 24.57 -11.46 -5.38
CA ALA A 367 25.62 -10.71 -6.07
C ALA A 367 25.62 -10.99 -7.58
N ALA A 368 25.37 -12.23 -8.02
CA ALA A 368 25.25 -12.56 -9.44
C ALA A 368 24.05 -11.83 -10.09
N TYR A 369 22.90 -11.74 -9.42
CA TYR A 369 21.75 -10.96 -9.91
C TYR A 369 22.04 -9.45 -9.93
N ARG A 370 22.78 -8.92 -8.95
CA ARG A 370 23.22 -7.51 -8.96
C ARG A 370 24.13 -7.21 -10.14
N THR A 371 25.11 -8.07 -10.40
CA THR A 371 26.02 -7.93 -11.54
C THR A 371 25.25 -7.99 -12.86
N ARG A 372 24.31 -8.94 -13.01
CA ARG A 372 23.46 -9.03 -14.22
C ARG A 372 22.58 -7.78 -14.41
N SER A 373 21.96 -7.27 -13.35
CA SER A 373 21.18 -6.03 -13.39
C SER A 373 22.02 -4.84 -13.83
N GLU A 374 23.25 -4.72 -13.31
CA GLU A 374 24.19 -3.66 -13.70
C GLU A 374 24.66 -3.79 -15.16
N THR A 375 24.93 -5.00 -15.64
CA THR A 375 25.25 -5.24 -17.06
C THR A 375 24.11 -4.80 -17.97
N LEU A 376 22.88 -5.24 -17.68
CA LEU A 376 21.70 -4.84 -18.45
C LEU A 376 21.48 -3.32 -18.42
N ARG A 377 21.74 -2.67 -17.28
CA ARG A 377 21.65 -1.22 -17.14
C ARG A 377 22.69 -0.51 -18.02
N ARG A 378 23.93 -0.99 -18.07
CA ARG A 378 24.99 -0.44 -18.93
C ARG A 378 24.70 -0.64 -20.41
N GLU A 379 24.22 -1.82 -20.78
CA GLU A 379 23.78 -2.12 -22.16
C GLU A 379 22.63 -1.20 -22.59
N ALA A 380 21.65 -0.98 -21.72
CA ALA A 380 20.54 -0.07 -21.99
C ALA A 380 21.02 1.39 -22.18
N TRP A 381 21.99 1.84 -21.38
CA TRP A 381 22.60 3.16 -21.55
C TRP A 381 23.38 3.26 -22.86
N ALA A 382 24.18 2.26 -23.21
CA ALA A 382 24.90 2.22 -24.48
C ALA A 382 23.94 2.24 -25.69
N GLN A 383 22.82 1.52 -25.63
CA GLN A 383 21.79 1.55 -26.66
C GLN A 383 21.11 2.93 -26.76
N HIS A 384 20.83 3.56 -25.62
CA HIS A 384 20.23 4.89 -25.58
C HIS A 384 21.17 5.93 -26.20
N GLU A 385 22.45 5.90 -25.84
CA GLU A 385 23.49 6.77 -26.41
C GLU A 385 23.69 6.52 -27.91
N ALA A 386 23.68 5.26 -28.36
CA ALA A 386 23.75 4.92 -29.78
C ALA A 386 22.54 5.47 -30.55
N THR A 387 21.33 5.37 -29.98
CA THR A 387 20.10 5.91 -30.60
C THR A 387 20.16 7.44 -30.72
N LEU A 388 20.73 8.12 -29.72
CA LEU A 388 20.96 9.57 -29.77
C LEU A 388 22.02 9.95 -30.80
N ALA A 389 23.09 9.18 -30.92
CA ALA A 389 24.17 9.41 -31.88
C ALA A 389 23.75 9.17 -33.34
N GLU A 390 22.86 8.20 -33.59
CA GLU A 390 22.36 7.86 -34.93
C GLU A 390 21.31 8.86 -35.46
N GLY A 391 20.93 9.89 -34.69
CA GLY A 391 20.01 10.95 -35.12
C GLY A 391 18.63 10.45 -35.57
N THR A 392 18.29 9.18 -35.27
CA THR A 392 17.08 8.54 -35.73
C THR A 392 15.95 8.95 -34.81
N SER A 393 15.31 10.08 -35.12
CA SER A 393 13.99 10.40 -34.59
C SER A 393 13.05 9.23 -34.92
N PRO A 394 12.41 8.58 -33.95
CA PRO A 394 11.54 7.44 -34.20
C PRO A 394 10.17 7.93 -34.69
N THR A 395 10.12 8.62 -35.84
CA THR A 395 8.87 9.11 -36.40
C THR A 395 8.93 9.17 -37.92
N ALA A 396 8.59 8.07 -38.58
CA ALA A 396 8.05 8.10 -39.93
C ALA A 396 7.08 6.92 -40.11
N LEU A 397 5.77 7.20 -39.99
CA LEU A 397 4.74 6.36 -40.58
C LEU A 397 3.79 7.22 -41.44
N SER A 398 3.60 6.77 -42.67
CA SER A 398 2.74 7.34 -43.71
C SER A 398 1.25 7.32 -43.34
N GLY A 399 0.67 8.51 -43.25
CA GLY A 399 -0.54 9.01 -43.93
C GLY A 399 -1.82 8.16 -44.07
N ALA A 400 -2.93 8.71 -43.53
CA ALA A 400 -4.25 8.96 -44.16
C ALA A 400 -5.26 9.33 -43.05
N GLY A 401 -5.76 10.56 -42.88
CA GLY A 401 -6.77 11.28 -43.68
C GLY A 401 -8.04 11.52 -42.83
N PRO A 402 -8.53 12.76 -42.60
CA PRO A 402 -9.56 13.03 -41.58
C PRO A 402 -10.99 13.07 -42.14
N ARG A 403 -11.95 12.53 -41.39
CA ARG A 403 -13.40 12.80 -41.55
C ARG A 403 -13.88 13.60 -40.34
N GLN A 404 -14.24 14.86 -40.56
CA GLN A 404 -14.92 15.69 -39.56
C GLN A 404 -16.41 15.34 -39.47
N ARG A 405 -16.95 15.23 -38.23
CA ARG A 405 -18.38 15.33 -37.89
C ARG A 405 -18.54 16.01 -36.51
N PRO A 406 -19.70 16.64 -36.24
CA PRO A 406 -19.77 17.87 -35.44
C PRO A 406 -19.90 17.64 -33.93
N ALA A 407 -19.45 18.66 -33.18
CA ALA A 407 -19.33 18.75 -31.73
C ALA A 407 -20.64 18.44 -30.98
N ARG A 408 -20.59 17.47 -30.06
CA ARG A 408 -21.59 17.24 -29.02
C ARG A 408 -21.28 18.11 -27.80
N ASN A 409 -22.13 19.11 -27.56
CA ASN A 409 -22.49 19.75 -26.28
C ASN A 409 -21.42 19.83 -25.17
N LEU A 410 -20.74 20.99 -25.08
CA LEU A 410 -19.86 21.42 -23.99
C LEU A 410 -20.54 21.50 -22.60
N ALA A 411 -21.88 21.42 -22.52
CA ALA A 411 -22.62 21.43 -21.25
C ALA A 411 -22.45 20.13 -20.42
N GLY A 412 -21.93 19.04 -21.00
CA GLY A 412 -21.72 17.77 -20.30
C GLY A 412 -20.50 17.74 -19.36
N LEU A 413 -19.52 18.62 -19.58
CA LEU A 413 -18.24 18.64 -18.85
C LEU A 413 -18.39 19.03 -17.36
N ALA A 414 -19.41 19.82 -17.02
CA ALA A 414 -19.68 20.23 -15.64
C ALA A 414 -20.34 19.14 -14.77
N ASN A 415 -20.77 18.02 -15.35
CA ASN A 415 -21.58 17.00 -14.66
C ASN A 415 -20.82 15.73 -14.27
N ARG A 416 -19.49 15.71 -14.36
CA ARG A 416 -18.68 14.49 -14.14
C ARG A 416 -18.16 14.30 -12.71
N GLY A 417 -18.74 14.99 -11.74
CA GLY A 417 -18.60 14.67 -10.31
C GLY A 417 -19.85 13.95 -9.82
N GLU A 418 -19.68 12.84 -9.10
CA GLU A 418 -20.76 12.06 -8.46
C GLU A 418 -21.76 12.99 -7.76
N ARG A 419 -23.04 12.88 -8.18
CA ARG A 419 -24.13 13.62 -7.55
C ARG A 419 -24.64 12.83 -6.33
N PHE A 420 -24.44 13.38 -5.14
CA PHE A 420 -25.33 13.12 -4.00
C PHE A 420 -26.54 14.06 -4.11
N PRO A 421 -27.78 13.62 -3.81
CA PRO A 421 -28.91 14.54 -3.72
C PRO A 421 -28.65 15.55 -2.61
N GLY A 422 -28.66 16.85 -2.94
CA GLY A 422 -28.68 17.95 -1.96
C GLY A 422 -27.34 18.56 -1.53
N VAL A 423 -26.20 18.13 -2.08
CA VAL A 423 -24.91 18.80 -1.81
C VAL A 423 -24.26 19.24 -3.13
N PRO A 424 -24.04 20.55 -3.36
CA PRO A 424 -23.34 21.00 -4.55
C PRO A 424 -21.87 20.53 -4.49
N ALA A 425 -21.45 19.72 -5.46
CA ALA A 425 -20.06 19.26 -5.58
C ALA A 425 -19.14 20.45 -5.88
N ARG A 426 -17.97 20.50 -5.24
CA ARG A 426 -16.97 21.54 -5.49
C ARG A 426 -16.44 21.39 -6.93
N PRO A 427 -16.43 22.45 -7.75
CA PRO A 427 -15.96 22.33 -9.13
C PRO A 427 -14.52 21.83 -9.19
N GLY A 428 -14.28 20.71 -9.86
CA GLY A 428 -12.92 20.27 -10.21
C GLY A 428 -12.28 21.24 -11.19
N ILE A 429 -10.94 21.28 -11.23
CA ILE A 429 -10.20 22.10 -12.20
C ILE A 429 -10.32 21.43 -13.58
N ILE A 430 -11.03 22.07 -14.50
CA ILE A 430 -11.07 21.69 -15.92
C ILE A 430 -9.83 22.29 -16.59
N THR A 431 -8.99 21.48 -17.22
CA THR A 431 -7.80 21.93 -17.98
C THR A 431 -8.06 21.86 -19.49
N GLY A 432 -7.30 22.59 -20.30
CA GLY A 432 -7.39 22.52 -21.76
C GLY A 432 -7.26 21.09 -22.29
N LEU A 433 -6.31 20.31 -21.74
CA LEU A 433 -6.16 18.88 -22.04
C LEU A 433 -7.42 18.06 -21.70
N GLY A 434 -8.10 18.38 -20.59
CA GLY A 434 -9.36 17.73 -20.21
C GLY A 434 -10.48 18.00 -21.22
N VAL A 435 -10.59 19.24 -21.69
CA VAL A 435 -11.57 19.59 -22.73
C VAL A 435 -11.22 18.95 -24.07
N PHE A 436 -9.94 18.92 -24.44
CA PHE A 436 -9.47 18.24 -25.65
C PHE A 436 -9.74 16.74 -25.62
N ARG A 437 -9.42 16.08 -24.50
CA ARG A 437 -9.69 14.66 -24.28
C ARG A 437 -11.16 14.34 -24.51
N ASP A 438 -12.07 15.10 -23.94
CA ASP A 438 -13.51 14.80 -24.04
C ASP A 438 -14.07 14.98 -25.47
N GLU A 439 -13.32 15.64 -26.37
CA GLU A 439 -13.62 15.69 -27.81
C GLU A 439 -12.99 14.54 -28.61
N GLN A 440 -12.03 13.82 -28.03
CA GLN A 440 -11.36 12.69 -28.68
C GLN A 440 -11.91 11.36 -28.13
N GLU A 441 -12.62 10.60 -28.95
CA GLU A 441 -13.03 9.22 -28.63
C GLU A 441 -11.88 8.22 -28.86
N THR A 442 -10.72 8.46 -28.25
CA THR A 442 -9.54 7.59 -28.39
C THR A 442 -8.93 7.24 -27.04
N ASP A 443 -8.03 6.26 -27.05
CA ASP A 443 -7.24 5.87 -25.87
C ASP A 443 -6.43 7.06 -25.30
N TRP A 444 -6.17 7.05 -24.00
CA TRP A 444 -5.51 8.13 -23.29
C TRP A 444 -4.09 8.42 -23.79
N GLN A 445 -3.32 7.39 -24.19
CA GLN A 445 -1.98 7.58 -24.75
C GLN A 445 -2.05 8.30 -26.10
N GLU A 446 -3.07 8.00 -26.90
CA GLU A 446 -3.30 8.67 -28.18
C GLU A 446 -3.73 10.13 -27.99
N VAL A 447 -4.54 10.41 -26.97
CA VAL A 447 -4.93 11.79 -26.61
C VAL A 447 -3.71 12.61 -26.21
N LEU A 448 -2.81 12.08 -25.37
CA LEU A 448 -1.59 12.79 -24.97
C LEU A 448 -0.69 13.07 -26.17
N ARG A 449 -0.48 12.07 -27.03
CA ARG A 449 0.32 12.22 -28.26
C ARG A 449 -0.24 13.31 -29.18
N ARG A 450 -1.57 13.33 -29.38
CA ARG A 450 -2.21 14.35 -30.21
C ARG A 450 -2.18 15.73 -29.58
N TRP A 451 -2.34 15.81 -28.26
CA TRP A 451 -2.26 17.06 -27.51
C TRP A 451 -0.88 17.70 -27.60
N GLU A 452 0.19 16.90 -27.49
CA GLU A 452 1.56 17.37 -27.65
C GLU A 452 1.87 17.82 -29.08
N ALA A 453 1.22 17.21 -30.07
CA ALA A 453 1.35 17.58 -31.48
C ALA A 453 0.50 18.79 -31.90
N LEU A 454 -0.35 19.34 -31.03
CA LEU A 454 -1.15 20.53 -31.35
C LEU A 454 -0.27 21.79 -31.37
N PRO A 455 -0.46 22.68 -32.36
CA PRO A 455 0.11 24.03 -32.32
C PRO A 455 -0.31 24.77 -31.05
N GLU A 456 0.58 25.63 -30.55
CA GLU A 456 0.35 26.37 -29.30
C GLU A 456 -0.95 27.19 -29.33
N GLU A 457 -1.27 27.82 -30.46
CA GLU A 457 -2.50 28.58 -30.67
C GLU A 457 -3.76 27.73 -30.45
N GLN A 458 -3.72 26.47 -30.88
CA GLN A 458 -4.84 25.54 -30.68
C GLN A 458 -4.95 25.12 -29.22
N ARG A 459 -3.81 24.83 -28.56
CA ARG A 459 -3.79 24.53 -27.12
C ARG A 459 -4.33 25.68 -26.28
N GLN A 460 -3.95 26.91 -26.61
CA GLN A 460 -4.50 28.12 -25.99
C GLN A 460 -6.02 28.23 -26.19
N GLY A 461 -6.52 27.89 -27.38
CA GLY A 461 -7.96 27.79 -27.62
C GLY A 461 -8.67 26.82 -26.65
N TYR A 462 -8.08 25.64 -26.39
CA TYR A 462 -8.61 24.70 -25.41
C TYR A 462 -8.53 25.23 -23.98
N GLU A 463 -7.45 25.91 -23.60
CA GLU A 463 -7.30 26.52 -22.27
C GLU A 463 -8.31 27.66 -22.03
N VAL A 464 -8.59 28.50 -23.04
CA VAL A 464 -9.63 29.54 -22.94
C VAL A 464 -11.01 28.90 -22.70
N ARG A 465 -11.32 27.81 -23.40
CA ARG A 465 -12.58 27.07 -23.18
C ARG A 465 -12.64 26.42 -21.80
N ALA A 466 -11.53 25.87 -21.33
CA ALA A 466 -11.42 25.32 -19.97
C ALA A 466 -11.62 26.41 -18.90
N ALA A 467 -11.03 27.59 -19.10
CA ALA A 467 -11.21 28.74 -18.22
C ALA A 467 -12.68 29.21 -18.17
N ALA A 468 -13.34 29.29 -19.32
CA ALA A 468 -14.77 29.61 -19.41
C ALA A 468 -15.65 28.56 -18.70
N ALA A 469 -15.35 27.27 -18.89
CA ALA A 469 -16.06 26.18 -18.20
C ALA A 469 -15.86 26.23 -16.68
N ASN A 470 -14.64 26.51 -16.21
CA ASN A 470 -14.34 26.72 -14.79
C ASN A 470 -15.06 27.95 -14.21
N ALA A 471 -15.19 29.04 -14.98
CA ALA A 471 -15.94 30.22 -14.57
C ALA A 471 -17.44 29.90 -14.42
N ALA A 472 -18.03 29.20 -15.40
CA ALA A 472 -19.42 28.77 -15.37
C ALA A 472 -19.71 27.82 -14.19
N ALA A 473 -18.84 26.83 -13.96
CA ALA A 473 -18.99 25.89 -12.84
C ALA A 473 -18.89 26.60 -11.48
N ARG A 474 -18.01 27.60 -11.34
CA ARG A 474 -17.92 28.43 -10.13
C ARG A 474 -19.13 29.33 -9.94
N ALA A 475 -19.71 29.86 -11.00
CA ALA A 475 -20.94 30.65 -10.94
C ALA A 475 -22.13 29.78 -10.47
N ALA A 476 -22.34 28.62 -11.10
CA ALA A 476 -23.39 27.67 -10.72
C ALA A 476 -23.23 27.18 -9.27
N PHE A 477 -22.00 26.93 -8.81
CA PHE A 477 -21.73 26.55 -7.43
C PHE A 477 -22.07 27.67 -6.42
N ARG A 478 -21.87 28.94 -6.80
CA ARG A 478 -22.24 30.10 -5.95
C ARG A 478 -23.76 30.25 -5.86
N GLU A 479 -24.47 30.09 -6.98
CA GLU A 479 -25.95 30.16 -7.02
C GLU A 479 -26.60 29.00 -6.25
N GLY A 480 -26.05 27.79 -6.34
CA GLY A 480 -26.51 26.64 -5.56
C GLY A 480 -26.27 26.73 -4.05
N ARG A 481 -25.59 27.78 -3.57
CA ARG A 481 -25.37 28.08 -2.15
C ARG A 481 -26.35 29.12 -1.57
N THR A 482 -27.09 29.81 -2.45
CA THR A 482 -28.05 30.86 -2.08
C THR A 482 -29.50 30.38 -2.06
N LEU A 483 -29.74 29.13 -2.46
CA LEU A 483 -30.98 28.37 -2.26
C LEU A 483 -30.79 27.44 -1.05
#